data_AF-A0A9X5CKN5-F1
#
_entry.id   AF-A0A9X5CKN5-F1
#
_cell.length_a   1.000
_cell.length_b   1.000
_cell.length_c   1.000
_cell.angle_alpha   90.00
_cell.angle_beta   90.00
_cell.angle_gamma   90.00
#
_symmetry.space_group_name_H-M   'P 1'
#
loop_
_entity.id
_entity.type
_entity.pdbx_description
1 polymer ?
#
loop_
_entity_poly.entity_id
_entity_poly.type
_entity_poly.pdbx_seq_one_letter_code
_entity_poly.pdbx_strand_id
1 'polypeptide(L)'
;APPPVPAPAPAPARDDEPLADEEDVPLDNLPAALMAVNCADDPDRPDEERLTGELARLRAAYEEASPVFGPYRLAQVVLCHGRPKGTDYIREKVKDLDTPKMLLVGTRGDPATPYYWTEQTAKRLGPSAVVLDNRNEGHTGYGSSACVHRKVDDFLLYGSLPPSGSSCGTEDEDRI
;
A
#
# COMPACT_ATOMS: atom_id res chain seq x y z
N ALA A 1 -62.56 11.11 -22.78
CA ALA A 1 -61.77 11.22 -21.54
C ALA A 1 -60.45 11.88 -21.89
N PRO A 2 -59.93 12.83 -21.09
CA PRO A 2 -58.60 13.38 -21.35
C PRO A 2 -57.53 12.29 -21.12
N PRO A 3 -56.38 12.36 -21.83
CA PRO A 3 -55.29 11.40 -21.65
C PRO A 3 -54.66 11.53 -20.26
N PRO A 4 -54.07 10.44 -19.71
CA PRO A 4 -53.40 10.50 -18.41
C PRO A 4 -52.21 11.46 -18.47
N VAL A 5 -52.11 12.32 -17.47
CA VAL A 5 -50.99 13.24 -17.31
C VAL A 5 -49.73 12.40 -16.99
N PRO A 6 -48.61 12.61 -17.70
CA PRO A 6 -47.37 11.89 -17.40
C PRO A 6 -46.90 12.23 -15.99
N ALA A 7 -46.41 11.22 -15.28
CA ALA A 7 -45.83 11.40 -13.95
C ALA A 7 -44.64 12.37 -14.02
N PRO A 8 -44.45 13.24 -13.01
CA PRO A 8 -43.30 14.13 -12.97
C PRO A 8 -42.01 13.31 -12.98
N ALA A 9 -41.00 13.80 -13.71
CA ALA A 9 -39.67 13.23 -13.69
C ALA A 9 -39.11 13.26 -12.25
N PRO A 10 -38.33 12.24 -11.84
CA PRO A 10 -37.70 12.25 -10.53
C PRO A 10 -36.82 13.50 -10.38
N ALA A 11 -36.87 14.11 -9.20
CA ALA A 11 -36.04 15.25 -8.89
C ALA A 11 -34.55 14.87 -9.01
N PRO A 12 -33.67 15.81 -9.39
CA PRO A 12 -32.23 15.55 -9.37
C PRO A 12 -31.80 15.22 -7.94
N ALA A 13 -31.00 14.15 -7.79
CA ALA A 13 -30.40 13.77 -6.52
C ALA A 13 -29.64 14.97 -5.93
N ARG A 14 -29.79 15.19 -4.63
CA ARG A 14 -29.03 16.25 -3.92
C ARG A 14 -27.58 15.78 -3.76
N ASP A 15 -26.62 16.72 -3.76
CA ASP A 15 -25.19 16.39 -3.61
C ASP A 15 -24.86 15.64 -2.31
N ASP A 16 -25.77 15.68 -1.32
CA ASP A 16 -25.66 15.01 -0.02
C ASP A 16 -26.42 13.68 0.06
N GLU A 17 -27.06 13.23 -1.02
CA GLU A 17 -27.83 11.99 -1.05
C GLU A 17 -26.89 10.80 -1.34
N PRO A 18 -26.91 9.73 -0.53
CA PRO A 18 -26.05 8.57 -0.76
C PRO A 18 -26.26 7.98 -2.14
N LEU A 19 -25.16 7.58 -2.80
CA LEU A 19 -25.20 6.98 -4.14
C LEU A 19 -25.91 5.61 -4.19
N ALA A 20 -26.13 4.99 -3.03
CA ALA A 20 -26.88 3.75 -2.85
C ALA A 20 -27.43 3.69 -1.42
N ASP A 21 -28.55 2.99 -1.24
CA ASP A 21 -29.06 2.64 0.08
C ASP A 21 -28.04 1.73 0.81
N GLU A 22 -27.88 1.90 2.13
CA GLU A 22 -26.89 1.15 2.92
C GLU A 22 -27.10 -0.37 2.82
N GLU A 23 -28.34 -0.80 2.64
CA GLU A 23 -28.78 -2.19 2.45
C GLU A 23 -28.33 -2.78 1.10
N ASP A 24 -28.09 -1.91 0.11
CA ASP A 24 -27.59 -2.27 -1.22
C ASP A 24 -26.05 -2.26 -1.28
N VAL A 25 -25.37 -1.73 -0.27
CA VAL A 25 -23.91 -1.77 -0.16
C VAL A 25 -23.52 -3.18 0.29
N PRO A 26 -22.82 -3.98 -0.55
CA PRO A 26 -22.38 -5.30 -0.15
C PRO A 26 -21.48 -5.21 1.08
N LEU A 27 -21.59 -6.19 1.98
CA LEU A 27 -20.67 -6.32 3.11
C LEU A 27 -19.22 -6.25 2.64
N ASP A 28 -18.43 -5.40 3.30
CA ASP A 28 -17.01 -5.29 3.03
C ASP A 28 -16.33 -6.66 3.25
N ASN A 29 -15.61 -7.10 2.23
CA ASN A 29 -14.87 -8.36 2.23
C ASN A 29 -13.36 -8.14 2.36
N LEU A 30 -12.91 -6.95 2.77
CA LEU A 30 -11.50 -6.57 2.90
C LEU A 30 -10.59 -7.66 3.45
N PRO A 31 -10.90 -8.37 4.57
CA PRO A 31 -10.00 -9.42 5.08
C PRO A 31 -9.84 -10.60 4.12
N ALA A 32 -10.93 -11.01 3.47
CA ALA A 32 -10.92 -12.11 2.51
C ALA A 32 -10.18 -11.71 1.22
N ALA A 33 -10.42 -10.50 0.73
CA ALA A 33 -9.74 -9.94 -0.44
C ALA A 33 -8.23 -9.78 -0.18
N LEU A 34 -7.85 -9.18 0.96
CA LEU A 34 -6.45 -8.96 1.34
C LEU A 34 -5.68 -10.28 1.41
N MET A 35 -6.25 -11.31 2.03
CA MET A 35 -5.62 -12.64 2.07
C MET A 35 -5.48 -13.23 0.66
N ALA A 36 -6.54 -13.19 -0.15
CA ALA A 36 -6.53 -13.77 -1.48
C ALA A 36 -5.48 -13.11 -2.40
N VAL A 37 -5.42 -11.76 -2.38
CA VAL A 37 -4.46 -10.98 -3.19
C VAL A 37 -3.03 -11.18 -2.69
N ASN A 38 -2.78 -11.05 -1.38
CA ASN A 38 -1.43 -11.23 -0.84
C ASN A 38 -0.89 -12.63 -1.14
N CYS A 39 -1.70 -13.68 -0.98
CA CYS A 39 -1.27 -15.03 -1.33
C CYS A 39 -1.09 -15.22 -2.83
N ALA A 40 -1.82 -14.48 -3.68
CA ALA A 40 -1.61 -14.55 -5.12
C ALA A 40 -0.30 -13.86 -5.54
N ASP A 41 0.11 -12.78 -4.87
CA ASP A 41 1.29 -12.00 -5.25
C ASP A 41 2.59 -12.45 -4.55
N ASP A 42 2.49 -13.18 -3.44
CA ASP A 42 3.66 -13.69 -2.71
C ASP A 42 4.26 -14.92 -3.42
N PRO A 43 5.54 -14.90 -3.84
CA PRO A 43 6.21 -16.07 -4.41
C PRO A 43 6.53 -17.16 -3.37
N ASP A 44 6.64 -16.81 -2.08
CA ASP A 44 7.05 -17.70 -1.00
C ASP A 44 5.85 -18.51 -0.49
N ARG A 45 5.50 -19.55 -1.27
CA ARG A 45 4.34 -20.41 -1.02
C ARG A 45 4.80 -21.85 -0.79
N PRO A 46 5.28 -22.17 0.41
CA PRO A 46 5.75 -23.51 0.72
C PRO A 46 4.61 -24.54 0.61
N ASP A 47 4.94 -25.70 0.03
CA ASP A 47 4.05 -26.86 0.02
C ASP A 47 3.97 -27.49 1.43
N GLU A 48 3.15 -28.54 1.56
CA GLU A 48 2.84 -29.15 2.84
C GLU A 48 4.10 -29.77 3.47
N GLU A 49 4.90 -30.45 2.65
CA GLU A 49 6.13 -31.11 3.09
C GLU A 49 7.14 -30.06 3.61
N ARG A 50 7.34 -28.98 2.86
CA ARG A 50 8.23 -27.91 3.28
C ARG A 50 7.73 -27.20 4.53
N LEU A 51 6.42 -26.89 4.61
CA LEU A 51 5.86 -26.25 5.80
C LEU A 51 6.04 -27.12 7.04
N THR A 52 5.64 -28.39 6.98
CA THR A 52 5.72 -29.30 8.13
C THR A 52 7.16 -29.57 8.54
N GLY A 53 8.08 -29.70 7.58
CA GLY A 53 9.51 -29.87 7.82
C GLY A 53 10.21 -28.63 8.39
N GLU A 54 9.79 -27.42 7.98
CA GLU A 54 10.45 -26.17 8.39
C GLU A 54 9.75 -25.44 9.54
N LEU A 55 8.53 -25.82 9.94
CA LEU A 55 7.69 -25.04 10.86
C LEU A 55 8.41 -24.70 12.18
N ALA A 56 9.11 -25.66 12.79
CA ALA A 56 9.82 -25.43 14.04
C ALA A 56 10.96 -24.41 13.88
N ARG A 57 11.71 -24.51 12.77
CA ARG A 57 12.77 -23.57 12.42
C ARG A 57 12.20 -22.18 12.12
N LEU A 58 11.13 -22.10 11.33
CA LEU A 58 10.46 -20.84 10.99
C LEU A 58 9.92 -20.17 12.26
N ARG A 59 9.27 -20.92 13.14
CA ARG A 59 8.80 -20.41 14.43
C ARG A 59 9.92 -19.78 15.25
N ALA A 60 11.05 -20.48 15.40
CA ALA A 60 12.20 -19.96 16.11
C ALA A 60 12.74 -18.67 15.46
N ALA A 61 12.89 -18.66 14.13
CA ALA A 61 13.40 -17.50 13.40
C ALA A 61 12.48 -16.27 13.50
N TYR A 62 11.16 -16.46 13.37
CA TYR A 62 10.20 -15.35 13.50
C TYR A 62 10.12 -14.81 14.93
N GLU A 63 10.17 -15.68 15.94
CA GLU A 63 10.18 -15.29 17.35
C GLU A 63 11.47 -14.56 17.74
N GLU A 64 12.63 -15.00 17.22
CA GLU A 64 13.90 -14.30 17.37
C GLU A 64 13.88 -12.93 16.71
N ALA A 65 13.31 -12.81 15.50
CA ALA A 65 13.17 -11.53 14.81
C ALA A 65 12.24 -10.55 15.54
N SER A 66 11.13 -11.06 16.12
CA SER A 66 10.25 -10.28 16.98
C SER A 66 9.36 -11.18 17.84
N PRO A 67 9.48 -11.14 19.17
CA PRO A 67 8.57 -11.89 20.05
C PRO A 67 7.10 -11.43 19.95
N VAL A 68 6.88 -10.18 19.56
CA VAL A 68 5.53 -9.59 19.44
C VAL A 68 4.92 -9.89 18.08
N PHE A 69 5.64 -9.60 16.99
CA PHE A 69 5.09 -9.70 15.64
C PHE A 69 5.39 -11.02 14.94
N GLY A 70 6.39 -11.76 15.39
CA GLY A 70 6.85 -13.01 14.79
C GLY A 70 5.76 -14.07 14.64
N PRO A 71 5.04 -14.43 15.72
CA PRO A 71 3.96 -15.42 15.64
C PRO A 71 2.87 -15.05 14.64
N TYR A 72 2.50 -13.75 14.57
CA TYR A 72 1.52 -13.25 13.62
C TYR A 72 2.03 -13.36 12.17
N ARG A 73 3.30 -13.00 11.92
CA ARG A 73 3.92 -13.11 10.59
C ARG A 73 4.04 -14.56 10.11
N LEU A 74 4.39 -15.50 10.99
CA LEU A 74 4.40 -16.92 10.65
C LEU A 74 3.00 -17.43 10.27
N ALA A 75 1.95 -17.00 11.00
CA ALA A 75 0.59 -17.37 10.66
C ALA A 75 0.20 -16.91 9.24
N GLN A 76 0.63 -15.71 8.82
CA GLN A 76 0.39 -15.23 7.45
C GLN A 76 1.01 -16.12 6.37
N VAL A 77 2.24 -16.62 6.58
CA VAL A 77 2.89 -17.56 5.65
C VAL A 77 2.10 -18.86 5.53
N VAL A 78 1.64 -19.40 6.67
CA VAL A 78 0.87 -20.65 6.71
C VAL A 78 -0.51 -20.48 6.04
N LEU A 79 -1.14 -19.30 6.14
CA LEU A 79 -2.47 -19.04 5.57
C LEU A 79 -2.53 -19.12 4.04
N CYS A 80 -1.39 -18.98 3.35
CA CYS A 80 -1.32 -19.09 1.89
C CYS A 80 -1.16 -20.52 1.37
N HIS A 81 -0.93 -21.49 2.27
CA HIS A 81 -0.84 -22.90 1.93
C HIS A 81 -2.16 -23.44 1.36
N GLY A 82 -2.08 -24.36 0.39
CA GLY A 82 -3.26 -25.00 -0.23
C GLY A 82 -4.13 -24.10 -1.11
N ARG A 83 -3.82 -22.79 -1.19
CA ARG A 83 -4.51 -21.84 -2.07
C ARG A 83 -4.05 -22.02 -3.53
N PRO A 84 -4.88 -21.67 -4.53
CA PRO A 84 -4.51 -21.75 -5.94
C PRO A 84 -3.20 -21.01 -6.28
N LYS A 85 -2.51 -21.45 -7.34
CA LYS A 85 -1.28 -20.80 -7.81
C LYS A 85 -1.51 -19.30 -8.04
N GLY A 86 -0.56 -18.50 -7.56
CA GLY A 86 -0.57 -17.05 -7.65
C GLY A 86 -0.22 -16.52 -9.03
N THR A 87 -0.10 -15.20 -9.10
CA THR A 87 0.37 -14.45 -10.26
C THR A 87 1.86 -14.69 -10.51
N ASP A 88 2.34 -14.30 -11.69
CA ASP A 88 3.78 -14.33 -11.96
C ASP A 88 4.50 -13.32 -11.08
N TYR A 89 5.55 -13.74 -10.39
CA TYR A 89 6.39 -12.84 -9.62
C TYR A 89 7.03 -11.76 -10.50
N ILE A 90 6.58 -10.52 -10.32
CA ILE A 90 6.98 -9.41 -11.20
C ILE A 90 8.28 -8.74 -10.80
N ARG A 91 8.82 -9.00 -9.59
CA ARG A 91 9.98 -8.26 -9.08
C ARG A 91 11.14 -8.35 -10.06
N GLU A 92 11.42 -9.53 -10.63
CA GLU A 92 12.48 -9.73 -11.65
C GLU A 92 12.24 -8.99 -12.97
N LYS A 93 10.99 -8.65 -13.30
CA LYS A 93 10.61 -7.88 -14.49
C LYS A 93 10.66 -6.36 -14.24
N VAL A 94 10.31 -5.92 -13.03
CA VAL A 94 10.33 -4.51 -12.61
C VAL A 94 11.75 -4.16 -12.19
N LYS A 95 12.58 -3.72 -13.15
CA LYS A 95 13.96 -3.31 -12.89
C LYS A 95 14.45 -2.31 -13.95
N ASP A 96 15.14 -1.26 -13.52
CA ASP A 96 15.78 -0.25 -14.36
C ASP A 96 14.83 0.28 -15.45
N LEU A 97 13.65 0.76 -15.01
CA LEU A 97 12.56 1.09 -15.92
C LEU A 97 12.81 2.42 -16.65
N ASP A 98 12.60 2.41 -17.96
CA ASP A 98 12.55 3.60 -18.80
C ASP A 98 11.14 4.22 -18.74
N THR A 99 10.92 5.04 -17.71
CA THR A 99 9.62 5.67 -17.41
C THR A 99 9.80 7.16 -17.14
N PRO A 100 8.72 7.95 -17.17
CA PRO A 100 8.71 9.25 -16.50
C PRO A 100 9.19 9.13 -15.05
N LYS A 101 9.65 10.26 -14.50
CA LYS A 101 10.13 10.31 -13.13
C LYS A 101 9.02 9.95 -12.14
N MET A 102 9.41 9.27 -11.06
CA MET A 102 8.54 8.86 -9.97
C MET A 102 9.04 9.47 -8.66
N LEU A 103 8.15 10.09 -7.90
CA LEU A 103 8.43 10.53 -6.54
C LEU A 103 8.01 9.43 -5.56
N LEU A 104 8.96 8.91 -4.79
CA LEU A 104 8.73 7.93 -3.74
C LEU A 104 8.85 8.61 -2.38
N VAL A 105 7.76 8.62 -1.61
CA VAL A 105 7.75 9.15 -0.25
C VAL A 105 8.05 8.01 0.72
N GLY A 106 9.25 8.01 1.29
CA GLY A 106 9.64 7.04 2.31
C GLY A 106 9.53 7.65 3.70
N THR A 107 8.67 7.09 4.55
CA THR A 107 8.49 7.53 5.94
C THR A 107 9.41 6.73 6.88
N ARG A 108 10.21 7.43 7.70
CA ARG A 108 11.20 6.81 8.61
C ARG A 108 10.54 5.98 9.71
N GLY A 109 9.45 6.48 10.27
CA GLY A 109 8.69 5.83 11.34
C GLY A 109 7.54 4.93 10.86
N ASP A 110 7.58 4.42 9.62
CA ASP A 110 6.50 3.58 9.09
C ASP A 110 6.61 2.13 9.63
N PRO A 111 5.63 1.64 10.43
CA PRO A 111 5.67 0.30 10.98
C PRO A 111 5.23 -0.80 10.00
N ALA A 112 4.55 -0.45 8.90
CA ALA A 112 3.97 -1.40 7.96
C ALA A 112 4.80 -1.53 6.67
N THR A 113 5.33 -0.41 6.18
CA THR A 113 6.21 -0.33 5.00
C THR A 113 7.49 0.43 5.35
N PRO A 114 8.46 -0.21 6.04
CA PRO A 114 9.64 0.47 6.56
C PRO A 114 10.43 1.22 5.50
N TYR A 115 11.06 2.34 5.87
CA TYR A 115 11.80 3.22 4.94
C TYR A 115 12.75 2.50 3.98
N TYR A 116 13.47 1.48 4.46
CA TYR A 116 14.42 0.74 3.62
C TYR A 116 13.74 0.04 2.43
N TRP A 117 12.44 -0.27 2.50
CA TRP A 117 11.66 -0.78 1.36
C TRP A 117 11.56 0.26 0.26
N THR A 118 11.37 1.53 0.61
CA THR A 118 11.38 2.66 -0.34
C THR A 118 12.73 2.76 -1.02
N GLU A 119 13.84 2.64 -0.27
CA GLU A 119 15.19 2.65 -0.85
C GLU A 119 15.43 1.46 -1.79
N GLN A 120 14.99 0.25 -1.42
CA GLN A 120 15.10 -0.92 -2.29
C GLN A 120 14.26 -0.78 -3.56
N THR A 121 13.04 -0.24 -3.44
CA THR A 121 12.18 0.04 -4.59
C THR A 121 12.80 1.08 -5.50
N ALA A 122 13.33 2.19 -4.96
CA ALA A 122 14.02 3.22 -5.74
C ALA A 122 15.22 2.64 -6.50
N LYS A 123 16.07 1.86 -5.80
CA LYS A 123 17.21 1.16 -6.41
C LYS A 123 16.78 0.25 -7.54
N ARG A 124 15.63 -0.41 -7.40
CA ARG A 124 15.11 -1.34 -8.39
C ARG A 124 14.49 -0.63 -9.59
N LEU A 125 13.76 0.45 -9.39
CA LEU A 125 13.20 1.28 -10.46
C LEU A 125 14.29 2.02 -11.25
N GLY A 126 15.43 2.31 -10.61
CA GLY A 126 16.59 2.91 -11.25
C GLY A 126 16.51 4.44 -11.30
N PRO A 127 17.12 5.09 -12.31
CA PRO A 127 17.34 6.54 -12.33
C PRO A 127 16.05 7.37 -12.41
N SER A 128 14.92 6.73 -12.71
CA SER A 128 13.60 7.36 -12.78
C SER A 128 13.00 7.63 -11.39
N ALA A 129 13.47 6.95 -10.34
CA ALA A 129 12.98 7.13 -8.98
C ALA A 129 13.71 8.26 -8.23
N VAL A 130 12.93 9.15 -7.61
CA VAL A 130 13.41 10.19 -6.68
C VAL A 130 12.79 9.92 -5.31
N VAL A 131 13.62 9.78 -4.29
CA VAL A 131 13.16 9.54 -2.92
C VAL A 131 13.05 10.85 -2.16
N LEU A 132 11.91 11.06 -1.51
CA LEU A 132 11.70 12.07 -0.47
C LEU A 132 11.81 11.39 0.90
N ASP A 133 12.77 11.84 1.70
CA ASP A 133 13.02 11.34 3.05
C ASP A 133 12.09 12.02 4.06
N ASN A 134 10.96 11.38 4.38
CA ASN A 134 10.01 11.85 5.36
C ASN A 134 10.38 11.36 6.77
N ARG A 135 10.81 12.27 7.66
CA ARG A 135 11.26 11.91 9.02
C ARG A 135 10.14 11.75 10.06
N ASN A 136 8.88 11.85 9.62
CA ASN A 136 7.73 11.68 10.49
C ASN A 136 7.48 10.21 10.87
N GLU A 137 6.57 10.04 11.81
CA GLU A 137 6.04 8.75 12.27
C GLU A 137 4.71 8.43 11.59
N GLY A 138 4.38 7.14 11.48
CA GLY A 138 3.11 6.68 10.95
C GLY A 138 3.20 6.02 9.58
N HIS A 139 2.09 5.41 9.16
CA HIS A 139 2.01 4.68 7.90
C HIS A 139 1.64 5.61 6.74
N THR A 140 2.32 5.48 5.60
CA THR A 140 2.23 6.38 4.43
C THR A 140 2.84 7.77 4.70
N GLY A 141 2.68 8.74 3.79
CA GLY A 141 3.39 10.03 3.93
C GLY A 141 2.76 11.28 3.30
N TYR A 142 1.84 11.20 2.35
CA TYR A 142 1.38 12.41 1.63
C TYR A 142 0.85 13.52 2.55
N GLY A 143 -0.01 13.17 3.51
CA GLY A 143 -0.60 14.10 4.46
C GLY A 143 0.17 14.24 5.78
N SER A 144 1.42 13.76 5.88
CA SER A 144 2.12 13.70 7.18
C SER A 144 2.69 15.03 7.64
N SER A 145 2.94 15.97 6.72
CA SER A 145 3.38 17.33 7.07
C SER A 145 3.14 18.29 5.91
N ALA A 146 3.12 19.60 6.21
CA ALA A 146 3.05 20.63 5.18
C ALA A 146 4.25 20.59 4.20
N CYS A 147 5.43 20.12 4.64
CA CYS A 147 6.57 19.93 3.75
C CYS A 147 6.30 18.83 2.72
N VAL A 148 5.86 17.65 3.16
CA VAL A 148 5.61 16.52 2.26
C VAL A 148 4.48 16.85 1.29
N HIS A 149 3.39 17.41 1.80
CA HIS A 149 2.23 17.80 1.00
C HIS A 149 2.65 18.73 -0.15
N ARG A 150 3.40 19.80 0.13
CA ARG A 150 3.90 20.72 -0.92
C ARG A 150 4.77 20.03 -1.96
N LYS A 151 5.69 19.15 -1.53
CA LYS A 151 6.59 18.45 -2.47
C LYS A 151 5.86 17.47 -3.38
N VAL A 152 4.85 16.78 -2.85
CA VAL A 152 4.02 15.88 -3.65
C VAL A 152 3.12 16.68 -4.59
N ASP A 153 2.52 17.78 -4.13
CA ASP A 153 1.71 18.66 -4.98
C ASP A 153 2.51 19.29 -6.12
N ASP A 154 3.72 19.79 -5.83
CA ASP A 154 4.62 20.35 -6.85
C ASP A 154 4.92 19.32 -7.96
N PHE A 155 5.08 18.05 -7.58
CA PHE A 155 5.30 16.97 -8.53
C PHE A 155 4.04 16.63 -9.33
N LEU A 156 2.89 16.48 -8.67
CA LEU A 156 1.64 16.08 -9.33
C LEU A 156 1.08 17.19 -10.23
N LEU A 157 1.17 18.45 -9.80
CA LEU A 157 0.59 19.59 -10.52
C LEU A 157 1.53 20.15 -11.60
N TYR A 158 2.83 20.16 -11.34
CA TYR A 158 3.80 20.85 -12.19
C TYR A 158 4.94 19.95 -12.70
N GLY A 159 4.98 18.67 -12.32
CA GLY A 159 6.08 17.77 -12.65
C GLY A 159 7.40 18.14 -11.95
N SER A 160 7.35 19.03 -10.96
CA SER A 160 8.55 19.54 -10.26
C SER A 160 8.96 18.57 -9.15
N LEU A 161 10.16 18.02 -9.27
CA LEU A 161 10.69 17.10 -8.26
C LEU A 161 11.55 17.84 -7.23
N PRO A 162 11.54 17.39 -5.97
CA PRO A 162 12.54 17.83 -5.01
C PRO A 162 13.95 17.42 -5.48
N PRO A 163 15.00 18.20 -5.12
CA PRO A 163 16.37 17.75 -5.28
C PRO A 163 16.60 16.38 -4.66
N SER A 164 17.43 15.54 -5.28
CA SER A 164 17.79 14.23 -4.74
C SER A 164 18.36 14.37 -3.32
N GLY A 165 17.87 13.54 -2.38
CA GLY A 165 18.25 13.62 -0.97
C GLY A 165 17.48 14.68 -0.18
N SER A 166 16.45 15.29 -0.75
CA SER A 166 15.54 16.15 0.01
C SER A 166 14.87 15.37 1.14
N SER A 167 14.70 16.06 2.27
CA SER A 167 14.05 15.53 3.46
C SER A 167 13.01 16.52 3.96
N CYS A 168 11.95 15.99 4.56
CA CYS A 168 11.00 16.75 5.37
C CYS A 168 11.20 16.33 6.83
N GLY A 169 11.39 17.32 7.71
CA GLY A 169 11.56 17.09 9.14
C GLY A 169 10.25 16.68 9.81
N THR A 170 10.29 16.55 11.13
CA THR A 170 9.04 16.49 11.90
C THR A 170 8.35 17.85 11.87
N GLU A 171 7.02 17.90 12.03
CA GLU A 171 6.29 19.19 11.99
C GLU A 171 6.84 20.24 12.97
N ASP A 172 7.48 19.82 14.06
CA ASP A 172 8.16 20.70 15.02
C ASP A 172 9.49 21.25 14.49
N GLU A 173 10.24 20.46 13.71
CA GLU A 173 11.49 20.89 13.08
C GLU A 173 11.24 21.82 11.87
N ASP A 174 10.11 21.63 11.16
CA ASP A 174 9.74 22.42 9.99
C ASP A 174 9.06 23.78 10.35
N ARG A 175 8.83 24.06 11.65
CA ARG A 175 8.20 25.30 12.17
C ARG A 175 9.19 26.33 12.72
N ILE A 176 10.49 26.03 12.77
CA ILE A 176 11.56 26.89 13.28
C ILE A 176 12.26 27.64 12.15
#